data_AF-A0A453T3Y3-F1
#
_entry.id   AF-A0A453T3Y3-F1
#
_cell.length_a   1.000
_cell.length_b   1.000
_cell.length_c   1.000
_cell.angle_alpha   90.00
_cell.angle_beta   90.00
_cell.angle_gamma   90.00
#
_symmetry.space_group_name_H-M   'P 1'
#
loop_
_entity.id
_entity.type
_entity.pdbx_description
1 polymer ?
#
loop_
_entity_poly.entity_id
_entity_poly.type
_entity_poly.pdbx_seq_one_letter_code
_entity_poly.pdbx_strand_id
1 'polypeptide(L)'
;TNRGAGSVVSGRGYREYRLGEYSTWLQRRVESAGNWAKIRSCLRDGGVCQRFGARGESLQQFVTNNLSPIQSGCCKPPTGCNFTYQSETVWAKPTGFNSTNDPDCNTWSNDPRALCYDCQSCKAGVLANVKNDWKKIATVNIIFLIFLIIVYSVGCCAFRNNRRDNSYPAWK
;
A
#
# COMPACT_ATOMS: atom_id res chain seq x y z
N THR A 1 10.26 1.85 16.94
CA THR A 1 9.89 1.15 15.69
C THR A 1 8.51 1.58 15.24
N ASN A 2 8.36 2.07 14.00
CA ASN A 2 7.06 2.48 13.44
C ASN A 2 6.23 1.22 13.11
N ARG A 3 5.33 0.82 14.01
CA ARG A 3 4.46 -0.35 13.82
C ARG A 3 3.66 -0.26 12.52
N GLY A 4 3.67 -1.34 11.72
CA GLY A 4 2.95 -1.42 10.45
C GLY A 4 3.49 -0.48 9.37
N ALA A 5 4.80 -0.16 9.40
CA ALA A 5 5.50 0.56 8.33
C ALA A 5 6.25 -0.37 7.36
N GLY A 6 6.17 -1.68 7.60
CA GLY A 6 6.95 -2.71 6.93
C GLY A 6 8.35 -2.87 7.56
N SER A 7 8.78 -4.11 7.69
CA SER A 7 10.12 -4.50 8.09
C SER A 7 11.08 -4.37 6.91
N VAL A 8 12.23 -3.73 7.14
CA VAL A 8 13.30 -3.65 6.13
C VAL A 8 13.98 -5.01 6.03
N VAL A 9 14.16 -5.50 4.81
CA VAL A 9 14.90 -6.74 4.55
C VAL A 9 16.32 -6.37 4.12
N SER A 10 17.32 -6.95 4.78
CA SER A 10 18.72 -6.65 4.48
C SER A 10 19.04 -6.93 3.01
N GLY A 11 19.68 -5.97 2.35
CA GLY A 11 20.06 -6.08 0.94
C GLY A 11 18.90 -6.04 -0.07
N ARG A 12 17.67 -5.68 0.34
CA ARG A 12 16.51 -5.55 -0.56
C ARG A 12 16.01 -4.11 -0.59
N GLY A 13 15.57 -3.65 -1.77
CA GLY A 13 14.94 -2.35 -2.00
C GLY A 13 13.46 -2.28 -1.59
N TYR A 14 12.87 -3.43 -1.23
CA TYR A 14 11.49 -3.54 -0.79
C TYR A 14 11.37 -3.87 0.71
N ARG A 15 10.16 -3.71 1.24
CA ARG A 15 9.81 -4.03 2.62
C ARG A 15 8.90 -5.25 2.68
N GLU A 16 8.86 -5.88 3.85
CA GLU A 16 7.93 -6.96 4.18
C GLU A 16 6.93 -6.51 5.23
N TYR A 17 5.71 -7.04 5.15
CA TYR A 17 4.60 -6.58 5.97
C TYR A 17 4.07 -7.76 6.77
N ARG A 18 4.00 -7.59 8.09
CA ARG A 18 3.46 -8.60 9.01
C ARG A 18 2.16 -8.10 9.61
N LEU A 19 1.12 -8.93 9.58
CA LEU A 19 -0.21 -8.53 10.03
C LEU A 19 -0.23 -8.18 11.53
N GLY A 20 0.56 -8.92 12.33
CA GLY A 20 0.71 -8.70 13.77
C GLY A 20 1.27 -7.33 14.17
N GLU A 21 1.85 -6.57 13.23
CA GLU A 21 2.33 -5.21 13.50
C GLU A 21 1.20 -4.16 13.50
N TYR A 22 0.01 -4.49 13.00
CA TYR A 22 -1.13 -3.57 12.95
C TYR A 22 -2.00 -3.66 14.20
N SER A 23 -2.83 -2.65 14.46
CA SER A 23 -3.80 -2.69 15.56
C SER A 23 -4.84 -3.78 15.33
N THR A 24 -5.36 -4.37 16.41
CA THR A 24 -6.42 -5.39 16.36
C THR A 24 -7.65 -4.93 15.57
N TRP A 25 -7.98 -3.63 15.64
CA TRP A 25 -9.05 -3.04 14.84
C TRP A 25 -8.80 -3.14 13.32
N LEU A 26 -7.56 -2.88 12.86
CA LEU A 26 -7.19 -3.02 11.45
C LEU A 26 -7.13 -4.48 11.01
N GLN A 27 -6.59 -5.36 11.87
CA GLN A 27 -6.52 -6.80 11.59
C GLN A 27 -7.92 -7.38 11.32
N ARG A 28 -8.91 -7.05 12.16
CA ARG A 28 -10.31 -7.51 12.00
C ARG A 28 -10.93 -7.16 10.65
N ARG A 29 -10.50 -6.08 10.01
CA ARG A 29 -11.02 -5.68 8.67
C ARG A 29 -10.61 -6.65 7.58
N VAL A 30 -9.42 -7.25 7.68
CA VAL A 30 -8.86 -8.18 6.69
C VAL A 30 -8.95 -9.65 7.13
N GLU A 31 -9.26 -9.91 8.40
CA GLU A 31 -9.51 -11.27 8.92
C GLU A 31 -10.94 -11.76 8.66
N SER A 32 -11.91 -10.85 8.57
CA SER A 32 -13.29 -11.21 8.22
C SER A 32 -13.35 -11.88 6.86
N ALA A 33 -13.74 -13.16 6.81
CA ALA A 33 -13.73 -13.97 5.60
C ALA A 33 -14.54 -13.35 4.45
N GLY A 34 -15.74 -12.83 4.74
CA GLY A 34 -16.59 -12.18 3.74
C GLY A 34 -16.00 -10.88 3.20
N ASN A 35 -15.34 -10.08 4.05
CA ASN A 35 -14.65 -8.87 3.61
C ASN A 35 -13.41 -9.20 2.80
N TRP A 36 -12.63 -10.18 3.26
CA TRP A 36 -11.42 -10.61 2.58
C TRP A 36 -11.72 -11.19 1.21
N ALA A 37 -12.80 -11.97 1.05
CA ALA A 37 -13.21 -12.49 -0.25
C ALA A 37 -13.41 -11.37 -1.30
N LYS A 38 -14.06 -10.26 -0.90
CA LYS A 38 -14.25 -9.09 -1.76
C LYS A 38 -12.93 -8.36 -2.06
N ILE A 39 -12.09 -8.17 -1.04
CA ILE A 39 -10.78 -7.53 -1.23
C ILE A 39 -9.91 -8.38 -2.18
N ARG A 40 -9.91 -9.70 -1.98
CA ARG A 40 -9.17 -10.66 -2.78
C ARG A 40 -9.62 -10.65 -4.24
N SER A 41 -10.92 -10.64 -4.50
CA SER A 41 -11.43 -10.52 -5.88
C SER A 41 -10.95 -9.22 -6.51
N CYS A 42 -11.04 -8.09 -5.81
CA CYS A 42 -10.53 -6.82 -6.32
C CYS A 42 -9.01 -6.84 -6.60
N LEU A 43 -8.21 -7.50 -5.77
CA LEU A 43 -6.76 -7.62 -5.99
C LEU A 43 -6.43 -8.45 -7.24
N ARG A 44 -7.15 -9.57 -7.41
CA ARG A 44 -6.99 -10.46 -8.56
C ARG A 44 -7.44 -9.76 -9.85
N ASP A 45 -8.62 -9.16 -9.83
CA ASP A 45 -9.23 -8.51 -11.00
C ASP A 45 -8.51 -7.19 -11.34
N GLY A 46 -7.93 -6.52 -10.35
CA GLY A 46 -7.09 -5.35 -10.54
C GLY A 46 -5.77 -5.64 -11.25
N GLY A 47 -5.39 -6.92 -11.42
CA GLY A 47 -4.25 -7.33 -12.24
C GLY A 47 -2.90 -6.84 -11.75
N VAL A 48 -2.76 -6.45 -10.47
CA VAL A 48 -1.52 -5.89 -9.92
C VAL A 48 -0.39 -6.92 -10.03
N CYS A 49 -0.64 -8.17 -9.62
CA CYS A 49 0.36 -9.23 -9.72
C CYS A 49 0.59 -9.71 -11.16
N GLN A 50 -0.43 -9.64 -12.02
CA GLN A 50 -0.28 -9.98 -13.44
C GLN A 50 0.69 -9.00 -14.13
N ARG A 51 0.49 -7.69 -13.93
CA ARG A 51 1.40 -6.66 -14.45
C ARG A 51 2.79 -6.75 -13.83
N PHE A 52 2.87 -7.17 -12.58
CA PHE A 52 4.13 -7.39 -11.88
C PHE A 52 4.91 -8.56 -12.46
N GLY A 53 4.25 -9.70 -12.71
CA GLY A 53 4.85 -10.89 -13.33
C GLY A 53 5.26 -10.73 -14.79
N ALA A 54 4.80 -9.67 -15.47
CA ALA A 54 5.12 -9.39 -16.86
C ALA A 54 6.36 -8.48 -17.04
N ARG A 55 7.06 -8.11 -15.96
CA ARG A 55 8.20 -7.18 -16.04
C ARG A 55 9.47 -7.81 -16.61
N GLY A 56 9.67 -9.12 -16.45
CA GLY A 56 10.83 -9.82 -16.98
C GLY A 56 12.17 -9.36 -16.37
N GLU A 57 12.15 -8.98 -15.10
CA GLU A 57 13.30 -8.47 -14.35
C GLU A 57 14.26 -9.59 -13.94
N SER A 58 15.56 -9.32 -14.07
CA SER A 58 16.59 -10.15 -13.46
C SER A 58 16.50 -10.13 -11.92
N LEU A 59 17.05 -11.14 -11.25
CA LEU A 59 17.07 -11.20 -9.78
C LEU A 59 17.67 -9.92 -9.17
N GLN A 60 18.75 -9.39 -9.76
CA GLN A 60 19.40 -8.19 -9.25
C GLN A 60 18.47 -6.97 -9.33
N GLN A 61 17.76 -6.79 -10.45
CA GLN A 61 16.77 -5.71 -10.61
C GLN A 61 15.60 -5.89 -9.63
N PHE A 62 15.08 -7.11 -9.52
CA PHE A 62 14.01 -7.43 -8.57
C PHE A 62 14.38 -7.09 -7.12
N VAL A 63 15.61 -7.43 -6.72
CA VAL A 63 16.15 -7.20 -5.37
C VAL A 63 16.28 -5.71 -5.07
N THR A 64 16.75 -4.90 -6.02
CA THR A 64 16.98 -3.47 -5.81
C THR A 64 15.70 -2.64 -5.97
N ASN A 65 14.70 -3.16 -6.66
CA ASN A 65 13.45 -2.47 -6.89
C ASN A 65 12.63 -2.24 -5.62
N ASN A 66 12.05 -1.04 -5.53
CA ASN A 66 11.12 -0.70 -4.47
C ASN A 66 9.72 -1.18 -4.84
N LEU A 67 9.29 -2.26 -4.20
CA LEU A 67 7.98 -2.87 -4.43
C LEU A 67 6.90 -2.19 -3.58
N SER A 68 5.72 -2.02 -4.17
CA SER A 68 4.56 -1.58 -3.40
C SER A 68 4.20 -2.58 -2.30
N PRO A 69 3.47 -2.17 -1.26
CA PRO A 69 3.02 -3.10 -0.21
C PRO A 69 2.24 -4.31 -0.74
N ILE A 70 1.44 -4.10 -1.78
CA ILE A 70 0.67 -5.18 -2.43
C ILE A 70 1.58 -6.07 -3.27
N GLN A 71 2.52 -5.51 -4.04
CA GLN A 71 3.47 -6.30 -4.83
C GLN A 71 4.32 -7.22 -3.94
N SER A 72 4.88 -6.66 -2.88
CA SER A 72 5.74 -7.39 -1.95
C SER A 72 4.98 -8.39 -1.06
N GLY A 73 3.72 -8.13 -0.72
CA GLY A 73 2.92 -8.97 0.19
C GLY A 73 2.06 -10.02 -0.50
N CYS A 74 1.59 -9.76 -1.73
CA CYS A 74 0.63 -10.64 -2.44
C CYS A 74 1.24 -11.36 -3.65
N CYS A 75 2.23 -10.75 -4.31
CA CYS A 75 2.73 -11.23 -5.60
C CYS A 75 4.04 -12.02 -5.52
N LYS A 76 4.68 -12.05 -4.35
CA LYS A 76 5.89 -12.84 -4.08
C LYS A 76 5.74 -13.60 -2.75
N PRO A 77 6.48 -14.70 -2.52
CA PRO A 77 6.55 -15.33 -1.22
C PRO A 77 7.34 -14.45 -0.23
N PRO A 78 7.15 -14.65 1.09
CA PRO A 78 8.04 -14.09 2.11
C PRO A 78 9.50 -14.51 1.90
N THR A 79 10.44 -13.61 2.15
CA THR A 79 11.88 -13.88 2.00
C THR A 79 12.34 -15.00 2.93
N GLY A 80 11.72 -15.11 4.11
CA GLY A 80 12.00 -16.17 5.08
C GLY A 80 11.69 -17.60 4.60
N CYS A 81 10.96 -17.76 3.50
CA CYS A 81 10.69 -19.09 2.91
C CYS A 81 11.91 -19.69 2.19
N ASN A 82 12.91 -18.87 1.85
CA ASN A 82 14.11 -19.30 1.11
C ASN A 82 13.81 -20.02 -0.21
N PHE A 83 12.76 -19.58 -0.93
CA PHE A 83 12.46 -20.09 -2.26
C PHE A 83 13.42 -19.50 -3.31
N THR A 84 13.67 -20.27 -4.36
CA THR A 84 14.57 -19.86 -5.45
C THR A 84 13.81 -19.00 -6.45
N TYR A 85 14.34 -17.81 -6.75
CA TYR A 85 13.76 -16.91 -7.75
C TYR A 85 13.83 -17.54 -9.15
N GLN A 86 12.70 -17.53 -9.87
CA GLN A 86 12.66 -17.82 -11.30
C GLN A 86 12.13 -16.61 -12.07
N SER A 87 11.04 -16.02 -11.59
CA SER A 87 10.51 -14.74 -12.04
C SER A 87 9.82 -14.02 -10.88
N GLU A 88 9.27 -12.84 -11.12
CA GLU A 88 8.68 -11.98 -10.10
C GLU A 88 7.58 -12.68 -9.30
N THR A 89 6.74 -13.47 -9.97
CA THR A 89 5.63 -14.23 -9.38
C THR A 89 5.85 -15.73 -9.37
N VAL A 90 7.01 -16.23 -9.81
CA VAL A 90 7.31 -17.68 -9.86
C VAL A 90 8.56 -17.99 -9.06
N TRP A 91 8.39 -18.85 -8.06
CA TRP A 91 9.42 -19.19 -7.10
C TRP A 91 9.47 -20.70 -6.88
N ALA A 92 10.67 -21.29 -6.96
CA ALA A 92 10.88 -22.72 -6.77
C ALA A 92 10.97 -23.06 -5.28
N LYS A 93 10.11 -23.97 -4.81
CA LYS A 93 10.19 -24.53 -3.45
C LYS A 93 11.38 -25.51 -3.37
N PRO A 94 12.20 -25.47 -2.31
CA PRO A 94 13.29 -26.42 -2.14
C PRO A 94 12.76 -27.85 -1.93
N THR A 95 13.54 -28.85 -2.34
CA THR A 95 13.20 -30.26 -2.12
C THR A 95 13.20 -30.57 -0.63
N GLY A 96 12.15 -31.25 -0.15
CA GLY A 96 11.99 -31.53 1.28
C GLY A 96 11.64 -30.31 2.14
N PHE A 97 11.09 -29.24 1.54
CA PHE A 97 10.63 -28.07 2.29
C PHE A 97 9.65 -28.48 3.39
N ASN A 98 10.10 -28.37 4.64
CA ASN A 98 9.26 -28.43 5.83
C ASN A 98 9.19 -27.02 6.41
N SER A 99 7.99 -26.43 6.35
CA SER A 99 7.71 -25.11 6.89
C SER A 99 8.16 -25.03 8.34
N THR A 100 8.99 -24.06 8.66
CA THR A 100 9.58 -24.00 10.01
C THR A 100 9.24 -22.78 10.82
N ASN A 101 8.59 -21.72 10.30
CA ASN A 101 8.13 -20.61 11.15
C ASN A 101 7.03 -19.73 10.54
N ASP A 102 6.90 -19.70 9.21
CA ASP A 102 5.97 -18.79 8.53
C ASP A 102 4.86 -19.60 7.81
N PRO A 103 3.58 -19.44 8.21
CA PRO A 103 2.46 -20.13 7.57
C PRO A 103 2.28 -19.70 6.11
N ASP A 104 2.69 -18.48 5.74
CA ASP A 104 2.51 -17.94 4.39
C ASP A 104 3.34 -18.72 3.35
N CYS A 105 4.46 -19.36 3.77
CA CYS A 105 5.25 -20.20 2.89
C CYS A 105 4.49 -21.44 2.38
N ASN A 106 3.58 -21.96 3.19
CA ASN A 106 2.72 -23.07 2.79
C ASN A 106 1.59 -22.60 1.88
N THR A 107 1.03 -21.44 2.19
CA THR A 107 -0.06 -20.83 1.42
C THR A 107 0.37 -20.34 0.04
N TRP A 108 1.65 -19.97 -0.14
CA TRP A 108 2.19 -19.56 -1.43
C TRP A 108 2.00 -20.61 -2.54
N SER A 109 1.50 -20.14 -3.69
CA SER A 109 1.35 -20.89 -4.94
C SER A 109 1.92 -20.12 -6.13
N ASN A 110 2.46 -20.83 -7.12
CA ASN A 110 2.87 -20.25 -8.40
C ASN A 110 1.70 -20.10 -9.41
N ASP A 111 0.48 -20.53 -9.05
CA ASP A 111 -0.71 -20.29 -9.87
C ASP A 111 -1.01 -18.77 -9.90
N PRO A 112 -1.05 -18.12 -11.08
CA PRO A 112 -1.34 -16.69 -11.22
C PRO A 112 -2.67 -16.24 -10.60
N ARG A 113 -3.64 -17.15 -10.43
CA ARG A 113 -4.95 -16.86 -9.83
C ARG A 113 -4.96 -17.01 -8.31
N ALA A 114 -3.99 -17.72 -7.72
CA ALA A 114 -3.92 -17.98 -6.28
C ALA A 114 -2.81 -17.15 -5.60
N LEU A 115 -1.58 -17.19 -6.13
CA LEU A 115 -0.40 -16.49 -5.60
C LEU A 115 -0.34 -16.51 -4.06
N CYS A 116 -0.01 -15.38 -3.42
CA CYS A 116 -0.10 -15.21 -1.97
C CYS A 116 -1.37 -14.45 -1.56
N TYR A 117 -2.45 -14.52 -2.35
CA TYR A 117 -3.68 -13.76 -2.04
C TYR A 117 -4.37 -14.21 -0.74
N ASP A 118 -3.96 -15.34 -0.16
CA ASP A 118 -4.45 -15.83 1.13
C ASP A 118 -3.46 -15.67 2.30
N CYS A 119 -2.27 -15.18 2.01
CA CYS A 119 -1.23 -14.97 2.99
C CYS A 119 -1.55 -13.82 3.95
N GLN A 120 -1.07 -13.92 5.18
CA GLN A 120 -1.11 -12.83 6.16
C GLN A 120 -0.26 -11.65 5.70
N SER A 121 0.82 -11.91 4.98
CA SER A 121 1.67 -10.90 4.32
C SER A 121 0.88 -10.08 3.30
N CYS A 122 -0.04 -10.69 2.55
CA CYS A 122 -0.88 -9.98 1.59
C CYS A 122 -1.90 -9.09 2.31
N LYS A 123 -2.56 -9.61 3.35
CA LYS A 123 -3.45 -8.83 4.22
C LYS A 123 -2.73 -7.62 4.84
N ALA A 124 -1.52 -7.83 5.33
CA ALA A 124 -0.67 -6.78 5.88
C ALA A 124 -0.24 -5.76 4.82
N GLY A 125 0.06 -6.22 3.58
CA GLY A 125 0.35 -5.37 2.43
C GLY A 125 -0.83 -4.48 2.04
N VAL A 126 -2.05 -5.02 2.07
CA VAL A 126 -3.28 -4.23 1.83
C VAL A 126 -3.43 -3.14 2.89
N LEU A 127 -3.27 -3.48 4.17
CA LEU A 127 -3.36 -2.49 5.25
C LEU A 127 -2.29 -1.39 5.13
N ALA A 128 -1.06 -1.74 4.76
CA ALA A 128 -0.01 -0.77 4.46
C ALA A 128 -0.37 0.14 3.29
N ASN A 129 -0.91 -0.44 2.21
CA ASN A 129 -1.31 0.34 1.04
C ASN A 129 -2.41 1.34 1.39
N VAL A 130 -3.47 0.89 2.08
CA VAL A 130 -4.56 1.74 2.54
C VAL A 130 -4.06 2.87 3.44
N LYS A 131 -3.17 2.57 4.40
CA LYS A 131 -2.56 3.58 5.28
C LYS A 131 -1.75 4.61 4.51
N ASN A 132 -1.00 4.19 3.50
CA ASN A 132 -0.23 5.11 2.64
C ASN A 132 -1.15 5.99 1.80
N ASP A 133 -2.23 5.43 1.25
CA ASP A 133 -3.17 6.20 0.44
C ASP A 133 -4.00 7.18 1.28
N TRP A 134 -4.38 6.82 2.51
CA TRP A 134 -5.02 7.75 3.45
C TRP A 134 -4.13 8.93 3.79
N LYS A 135 -2.82 8.72 3.96
CA LYS A 135 -1.86 9.82 4.15
C LYS A 135 -1.82 10.75 2.95
N LYS A 136 -1.80 10.21 1.73
CA LYS A 136 -1.82 11.02 0.50
C LYS A 136 -3.10 11.86 0.41
N ILE A 137 -4.26 11.25 0.66
CA ILE A 137 -5.57 11.94 0.65
C ILE A 137 -5.58 13.06 1.69
N ALA A 138 -5.10 12.80 2.91
CA ALA A 138 -5.01 13.81 3.96
C ALA A 138 -4.12 14.99 3.53
N THR A 139 -2.96 14.72 2.94
CA THR A 139 -2.07 15.78 2.42
C THR A 139 -2.74 16.63 1.35
N VAL A 140 -3.42 16.00 0.38
CA VAL A 140 -4.14 16.72 -0.68
C VAL A 140 -5.28 17.58 -0.10
N ASN A 141 -6.02 17.05 0.87
CA ASN A 141 -7.10 17.78 1.53
C ASN A 141 -6.58 19.01 2.30
N ILE A 142 -5.45 18.89 3.00
CA ILE A 142 -4.80 20.02 3.70
C ILE A 142 -4.42 21.13 2.71
N ILE A 143 -3.84 20.78 1.56
CA ILE A 143 -3.47 21.76 0.53
C ILE A 143 -4.73 22.49 0.02
N PHE A 144 -5.82 21.77 -0.21
CA PHE A 144 -7.08 22.35 -0.65
C PHE A 144 -7.68 23.32 0.39
N LEU A 145 -7.63 22.97 1.68
CA LEU A 145 -8.08 23.84 2.76
C LEU A 145 -7.27 25.15 2.82
N ILE A 146 -5.95 25.08 2.67
CA ILE A 146 -5.09 26.29 2.64
C ILE A 146 -5.48 27.19 1.47
N PHE A 147 -5.69 26.62 0.28
CA PHE A 147 -6.12 27.38 -0.89
C PHE A 147 -7.45 28.11 -0.65
N LEU A 148 -8.44 27.42 -0.06
CA LEU A 148 -9.72 28.03 0.29
C LEU A 148 -9.58 29.19 1.29
N ILE A 149 -8.69 29.06 2.28
CA ILE A 149 -8.42 30.14 3.25
C ILE A 149 -7.84 31.37 2.56
N ILE A 150 -6.92 31.20 1.60
CA ILE A 150 -6.32 32.31 0.84
C ILE A 150 -7.40 33.01 0.01
N VAL A 151 -8.20 32.26 -0.76
CA VAL A 151 -9.29 32.82 -1.59
C VAL A 151 -10.32 33.54 -0.72
N TYR A 152 -10.71 32.95 0.40
CA TYR A 152 -11.62 33.57 1.36
C TYR A 152 -11.06 34.87 1.94
N SER A 153 -9.76 34.90 2.26
CA SER A 153 -9.09 36.09 2.79
C SER A 153 -9.05 37.22 1.76
N VAL A 154 -8.70 36.92 0.51
CA VAL A 154 -8.71 37.90 -0.60
C VAL A 154 -10.12 38.41 -0.87
N GLY A 155 -11.11 37.51 -0.91
CA GLY A 155 -12.52 37.88 -1.08
C GLY A 155 -13.02 38.78 0.06
N CYS A 156 -12.67 38.47 1.30
CA CYS A 156 -12.98 39.32 2.45
C CYS A 156 -12.28 40.68 2.37
N CYS A 157 -11.01 40.73 1.95
CA CYS A 157 -10.28 41.98 1.75
C CYS A 157 -10.93 42.85 0.66
N ALA A 158 -11.27 42.27 -0.50
CA ALA A 158 -11.94 42.97 -1.59
C ALA A 158 -13.33 43.49 -1.16
N PHE A 159 -14.12 42.66 -0.49
CA PHE A 159 -15.45 43.05 0.01
C PHE A 159 -15.37 44.17 1.06
N ARG A 160 -14.43 44.07 2.01
CA ARG A 160 -14.22 45.11 3.03
C ARG A 160 -13.71 46.43 2.42
N ASN A 161 -12.87 46.37 1.39
CA ASN A 161 -12.37 47.56 0.72
C ASN A 161 -13.50 48.31 -0.01
N ASN A 162 -14.29 47.60 -0.80
CA ASN A 162 -15.45 48.19 -1.48
C ASN A 162 -16.45 48.82 -0.49
N ARG A 163 -16.65 48.20 0.67
CA ARG A 163 -17.53 48.76 1.71
C ARG A 163 -16.97 50.02 2.37
N ARG A 164 -15.64 50.17 2.47
CA ARG A 164 -15.00 51.42 2.93
C ARG A 164 -15.13 52.54 1.91
N ASP A 165 -14.94 52.25 0.62
CA ASP A 165 -15.10 53.24 -0.45
C ASP A 165 -16.54 53.80 -0.50
N ASN A 166 -17.55 52.97 -0.24
CA ASN A 166 -18.95 53.41 -0.14
C ASN A 166 -19.27 54.20 1.15
N SER A 167 -18.43 54.12 2.20
CA SER A 167 -18.64 54.82 3.48
C SER A 167 -18.02 56.21 3.52
N TYR A 168 -17.09 56.52 2.61
CA TYR A 168 -16.63 57.89 2.36
C TYR A 168 -17.35 58.39 1.11
N PRO A 169 -18.53 59.05 1.22
CA PRO A 169 -18.98 59.83 0.09
C PRO A 169 -17.88 60.85 -0.16
N ALA A 170 -17.24 60.76 -1.33
CA ALA A 170 -16.39 61.83 -1.83
C ALA A 170 -17.26 63.08 -1.87
N TRP A 171 -17.13 63.92 -0.85
CA TRP A 171 -17.77 65.22 -0.77
C TRP A 171 -17.39 65.98 -2.05
N LYS A 172 -18.40 66.29 -2.86
CA LYS A 172 -18.31 67.26 -3.97
C LYS A 172 -18.15 68.66 -3.40
#